data_AF-A0A529JRI6-F1
#
_entry.id   AF-A0A529JRI6-F1
#
_cell.length_a   1.000
_cell.length_b   1.000
_cell.length_c   1.000
_cell.angle_alpha   90.00
_cell.angle_beta   90.00
_cell.angle_gamma   90.00
#
_symmetry.space_group_name_H-M   'P 1'
#
loop_
_entity.id
_entity.type
_entity.pdbx_description
1 polymer ?
#
loop_
_entity_poly.entity_id
_entity_poly.type
_entity_poly.pdbx_seq_one_letter_code
_entity_poly.pdbx_strand_id
1 'polypeptide(L)'
;KPSLQKLMPEAFQSFVTISDRLEKHYRDMQDLEFTIERGKLWMLQTRSGKRTAKAALKIAVDMARDKLISKEEAVVRIDPASLDQLLHPTIDPKAARDVIGIGLPAS
;
A
#
# COMPACT_ATOMS: atom_id res chain seq x y z
N LYS A 1 3.09 -21.59 -0.16
CA LYS A 1 1.65 -21.63 -0.55
C LYS A 1 1.51 -20.89 -1.88
N PRO A 2 0.74 -21.39 -2.86
CA PRO A 2 0.51 -20.68 -4.12
C PRO A 2 -0.24 -19.37 -3.88
N SER A 3 0.07 -18.33 -4.67
CA SER A 3 -0.58 -17.02 -4.59
C SER A 3 -2.01 -17.08 -5.10
N LEU A 4 -2.85 -16.11 -4.71
CA LEU A 4 -4.21 -15.96 -5.24
C LEU A 4 -4.21 -15.87 -6.78
N GLN A 5 -3.24 -15.16 -7.36
CA GLN A 5 -3.05 -15.07 -8.80
C GLN A 5 -2.86 -16.43 -9.48
N LYS A 6 -2.18 -17.39 -8.81
CA LYS A 6 -1.99 -18.74 -9.34
C LYS A 6 -3.20 -19.65 -9.11
N LEU A 7 -3.89 -19.47 -7.99
CA LEU A 7 -5.03 -20.31 -7.60
C LEU A 7 -6.33 -19.91 -8.31
N MET A 8 -6.57 -18.61 -8.48
CA MET A 8 -7.82 -18.04 -8.97
C MET A 8 -7.52 -16.82 -9.88
N PRO A 9 -6.91 -17.02 -11.07
CA PRO A 9 -6.43 -15.93 -11.91
C PRO A 9 -7.54 -14.96 -12.36
N GLU A 10 -8.74 -15.46 -12.65
CA GLU A 10 -9.87 -14.62 -13.07
C GLU A 10 -10.38 -13.70 -11.95
N ALA A 11 -10.52 -14.24 -10.74
CA ALA A 11 -10.90 -13.47 -9.56
C ALA A 11 -9.82 -12.44 -9.20
N PHE A 12 -8.54 -12.80 -9.34
CA PHE A 12 -7.42 -11.89 -9.15
C PHE A 12 -7.43 -10.74 -10.17
N GLN A 13 -7.66 -11.04 -11.46
CA GLN A 13 -7.73 -10.01 -12.49
C GLN A 13 -8.90 -9.04 -12.25
N SER A 14 -10.04 -9.57 -11.79
CA SER A 14 -11.19 -8.76 -11.39
C SER A 14 -10.86 -7.87 -10.18
N PHE A 15 -10.14 -8.43 -9.20
CA PHE A 15 -9.68 -7.70 -8.03
C PHE A 15 -8.76 -6.53 -8.41
N VAL A 16 -7.74 -6.77 -9.25
CA VAL A 16 -6.83 -5.71 -9.73
C VAL A 16 -7.59 -4.61 -10.46
N THR A 17 -8.53 -4.98 -11.32
CA THR A 17 -9.34 -3.99 -12.07
C THR A 17 -10.17 -3.11 -11.14
N ILE A 18 -10.75 -3.71 -10.08
CA ILE A 18 -11.54 -2.98 -9.08
C ILE A 18 -10.63 -2.12 -8.20
N SER A 19 -9.49 -2.63 -7.74
CA SER A 19 -8.54 -1.86 -6.92
C SER A 19 -8.05 -0.62 -7.66
N ASP A 20 -7.66 -0.75 -8.93
CA ASP A 20 -7.22 0.38 -9.76
C ASP A 20 -8.31 1.43 -9.92
N ARG A 21 -9.56 1.00 -10.06
CA ARG A 21 -10.71 1.90 -10.19
C ARG A 21 -10.99 2.63 -8.88
N LEU A 22 -10.89 1.93 -7.74
CA LEU A 22 -11.09 2.54 -6.42
C LEU A 22 -9.97 3.53 -6.08
N GLU A 23 -8.70 3.18 -6.36
CA GLU A 23 -7.58 4.12 -6.15
C GLU A 23 -7.70 5.38 -7.01
N LYS A 24 -8.10 5.25 -8.29
CA LYS A 24 -8.36 6.42 -9.15
C LYS A 24 -9.54 7.24 -8.69
N HIS A 25 -10.61 6.59 -8.23
CA HIS A 25 -11.82 7.27 -7.77
C HIS A 25 -11.58 8.07 -6.48
N TYR A 26 -11.00 7.43 -5.47
CA TYR A 26 -10.68 8.09 -4.20
C TYR A 26 -9.39 8.92 -4.26
N ARG A 27 -8.62 8.78 -5.35
CA ARG A 27 -7.32 9.40 -5.55
C ARG A 27 -6.39 9.12 -4.37
N ASP A 28 -6.47 7.95 -3.76
CA ASP A 28 -5.72 7.57 -2.57
C ASP A 28 -5.61 6.05 -2.46
N MET A 29 -4.59 5.55 -1.76
CA MET A 29 -4.39 4.12 -1.54
C MET A 29 -5.52 3.58 -0.66
N GLN A 30 -6.08 2.44 -1.08
CA GLN A 30 -7.24 1.82 -0.44
C GLN A 30 -6.86 0.54 0.31
N ASP A 31 -7.35 0.42 1.53
CA ASP A 31 -7.43 -0.83 2.29
C ASP A 31 -8.77 -1.51 1.93
N LEU A 32 -8.69 -2.71 1.36
CA LEU A 32 -9.80 -3.41 0.72
C LEU A 32 -10.11 -4.73 1.43
N GLU A 33 -11.38 -4.94 1.76
CA GLU A 33 -11.87 -6.24 2.22
C GLU A 33 -12.74 -6.86 1.13
N PHE A 34 -12.50 -8.13 0.83
CA PHE A 34 -13.21 -8.87 -0.21
C PHE A 34 -13.36 -10.34 0.18
N THR A 35 -14.32 -11.00 -0.46
CA THR A 35 -14.47 -12.46 -0.41
C THR A 35 -14.61 -13.02 -1.81
N ILE A 36 -14.28 -14.30 -1.97
CA ILE A 36 -14.51 -15.04 -3.20
C ILE A 36 -15.43 -16.20 -2.88
N GLU A 37 -16.66 -16.14 -3.38
CA GLU A 37 -17.67 -17.17 -3.18
C GLU A 37 -17.99 -17.83 -4.52
N ARG A 38 -17.81 -19.16 -4.60
CA ARG A 38 -18.08 -19.96 -5.82
C ARG A 38 -17.39 -19.38 -7.06
N GLY A 39 -16.16 -18.91 -6.91
CA GLY A 39 -15.36 -18.31 -7.99
C GLY A 39 -15.68 -16.84 -8.30
N LYS A 40 -16.70 -16.26 -7.67
CA LYS A 40 -17.09 -14.86 -7.86
C LYS A 40 -16.51 -13.96 -6.79
N LEU A 41 -15.86 -12.87 -7.21
CA LEU A 41 -15.34 -11.83 -6.33
C LEU A 41 -16.46 -10.92 -5.82
N TRP A 42 -16.43 -10.62 -4.52
CA TRP A 42 -17.31 -9.66 -3.85
C TRP A 42 -16.48 -8.70 -3.01
N MET A 43 -16.65 -7.40 -3.21
CA MET A 43 -16.05 -6.37 -2.37
C MET A 43 -16.95 -6.11 -1.16
N LEU A 44 -16.38 -6.11 0.04
CA LEU A 44 -17.10 -5.95 1.30
C LEU A 44 -16.90 -4.53 1.87
N GLN A 45 -15.66 -4.05 1.84
CA GLN A 45 -15.31 -2.74 2.38
C GLN A 45 -14.15 -2.13 1.58
N THR A 46 -14.15 -0.80 1.49
CA THR A 46 -13.00 0.00 1.07
C THR A 46 -12.87 1.19 2.00
N ARG A 47 -11.64 1.56 2.35
CA ARG A 47 -11.33 2.79 3.09
C ARG A 47 -9.94 3.26 2.74
N SER A 48 -9.63 4.53 3.03
CA SER A 48 -8.24 5.01 2.98
C SER A 48 -7.36 4.17 3.90
N GLY A 49 -6.30 3.59 3.34
CA GLY A 49 -5.44 2.68 4.07
C GLY A 49 -4.55 3.40 5.10
N LYS A 50 -4.46 2.85 6.30
CA LYS A 50 -3.46 3.27 7.31
C LYS A 50 -2.07 2.94 6.78
N ARG A 51 -1.10 3.82 7.06
CA ARG A 51 0.25 3.77 6.48
C ARG A 51 1.25 4.50 7.36
N THR A 52 2.51 4.09 7.26
CA THR A 52 3.63 4.79 7.89
C THR A 52 3.97 6.09 7.14
N ALA A 53 4.69 7.02 7.78
CA ALA A 53 5.12 8.28 7.15
C ALA A 53 5.90 8.03 5.84
N LYS A 54 6.80 7.03 5.86
CA LYS A 54 7.59 6.62 4.69
C LYS A 54 6.71 6.13 3.55
N ALA A 55 5.69 5.32 3.85
CA ALA A 55 4.76 4.81 2.86
C ALA A 55 3.86 5.93 2.31
N ALA A 56 3.37 6.83 3.16
CA ALA A 56 2.59 8.00 2.74
C ALA A 56 3.37 8.87 1.76
N LEU A 57 4.64 9.18 2.06
CA LEU A 57 5.51 9.96 1.19
C LEU A 57 5.69 9.27 -0.18
N LYS A 58 6.01 7.97 -0.17
CA LYS A 58 6.17 7.20 -1.42
C LYS A 58 4.90 7.23 -2.26
N ILE A 59 3.75 6.96 -1.66
CA ILE A 59 2.45 6.93 -2.35
C ILE A 59 2.13 8.31 -2.94
N ALA A 60 2.30 9.39 -2.18
CA ALA A 60 2.02 10.75 -2.67
C ALA A 60 2.92 11.12 -3.86
N VAL A 61 4.21 10.78 -3.80
CA VAL A 61 5.16 11.01 -4.90
C VAL A 61 4.79 10.18 -6.14
N ASP A 62 4.49 8.89 -5.96
CA ASP A 62 4.13 8.00 -7.07
C ASP A 62 2.81 8.45 -7.71
N MET A 63 1.78 8.79 -6.93
CA MET A 63 0.51 9.32 -7.45
C MET A 63 0.67 10.65 -8.20
N ALA A 64 1.56 11.54 -7.75
CA ALA A 64 1.85 12.77 -8.46
C ALA A 64 2.60 12.50 -9.78
N ARG A 65 3.52 11.53 -9.78
CA ARG A 65 4.24 11.08 -10.99
C ARG A 65 3.28 10.48 -12.01
N ASP A 66 2.34 9.68 -11.55
CA ASP A 66 1.31 9.02 -12.37
C ASP A 66 0.16 9.97 -12.76
N LYS A 67 0.27 11.25 -12.37
CA LYS A 67 -0.72 12.31 -12.62
C LYS A 67 -2.12 12.01 -12.07
N LEU A 68 -2.21 11.13 -11.08
CA LEU A 68 -3.43 10.93 -10.30
C LEU A 68 -3.71 12.14 -9.42
N ILE A 69 -2.66 12.81 -8.93
CA ILE A 69 -2.73 14.04 -8.12
C ILE A 69 -1.74 15.10 -8.61
N SER A 70 -1.99 16.36 -8.26
CA SER A 70 -1.03 17.44 -8.48
C SER A 70 0.11 17.39 -7.46
N LYS A 71 1.22 18.09 -7.73
CA LYS A 71 2.33 18.18 -6.77
C LYS A 71 1.91 18.90 -5.49
N GLU A 72 1.05 19.91 -5.63
CA GLU A 72 0.49 20.69 -4.52
C GLU A 72 -0.42 19.81 -3.66
N GLU A 73 -1.29 19.00 -4.28
CA GLU A 73 -2.10 18.00 -3.58
C GLU A 73 -1.21 16.98 -2.84
N ALA A 74 -0.12 16.54 -3.44
CA ALA A 74 0.81 15.61 -2.82
C ALA A 74 1.49 16.19 -1.57
N VAL A 75 1.86 17.47 -1.58
CA VAL A 75 2.47 18.16 -0.43
C VAL A 75 1.47 18.30 0.72
N VAL A 76 0.24 18.74 0.43
CA VAL A 76 -0.81 18.97 1.46
C VAL A 76 -1.25 17.67 2.15
N ARG A 77 -1.07 16.52 1.50
CA ARG A 77 -1.45 15.21 2.05
C ARG A 77 -0.48 14.64 3.08
N ILE A 78 0.72 15.20 3.19
CA ILE A 78 1.72 14.73 4.14
C ILE A 78 1.60 15.56 5.41
N ASP A 79 1.29 14.89 6.52
CA ASP A 79 1.36 15.51 7.84
C ASP A 79 2.83 15.84 8.16
N PRO A 80 3.17 17.13 8.37
CA PRO A 80 4.53 17.53 8.70
C PRO A 80 5.11 16.81 9.92
N ALA A 81 4.29 16.55 10.95
CA ALA A 81 4.75 15.87 12.16
C ALA A 81 5.15 14.41 11.90
N SER A 82 4.61 13.80 10.84
CA SER A 82 4.99 12.44 10.45
C SER A 82 6.42 12.35 9.91
N LEU A 83 7.00 13.45 9.44
CA LEU A 83 8.36 13.48 8.89
C LEU A 83 9.44 13.26 9.95
N ASP A 84 9.18 13.62 11.22
CA ASP A 84 10.11 13.39 12.32
C ASP A 84 10.44 11.90 12.49
N GLN A 85 9.49 11.01 12.18
CA GLN A 85 9.72 9.57 12.18
C GLN A 85 10.80 9.13 11.17
N LEU A 86 11.00 9.89 10.10
CA LEU A 86 12.05 9.61 9.11
C LEU A 86 13.44 10.03 9.59
N LEU A 87 13.50 10.89 10.62
CA LEU A 87 14.73 11.37 11.23
C LEU A 87 15.20 10.48 12.39
N HIS A 88 14.38 9.52 12.82
CA HIS A 88 14.76 8.59 13.87
C HIS A 88 15.98 7.76 13.46
N PRO A 89 16.96 7.56 14.36
CA PRO A 89 18.11 6.71 14.09
C PRO A 89 17.67 5.31 13.67
N THR A 90 18.24 4.81 12.58
CA THR A 90 18.01 3.46 12.08
C THR A 90 19.31 2.68 12.06
N ILE A 91 19.22 1.35 12.18
CA ILE A 91 20.37 0.48 12.03
C ILE A 91 20.82 0.53 10.56
N ASP A 92 22.10 0.80 10.33
CA ASP A 92 22.67 0.80 8.98
C ASP A 92 22.32 -0.53 8.27
N PRO A 93 21.67 -0.48 7.09
CA PRO A 93 21.42 -1.64 6.24
C PRO A 93 22.68 -2.45 5.92
N LYS A 94 23.85 -1.82 5.92
CA LYS A 94 25.15 -2.41 5.57
C LYS A 94 25.98 -2.86 6.77
N ALA A 95 25.54 -2.59 8.00
CA ALA A 95 26.24 -3.07 9.18
C ALA A 95 26.26 -4.61 9.20
N ALA A 96 27.35 -5.20 9.70
CA ALA A 96 27.43 -6.63 9.95
C ALA A 96 26.37 -7.03 11.00
N ARG A 97 25.58 -8.05 10.69
CA ARG A 97 24.49 -8.53 11.55
C ARG A 97 24.69 -10.01 11.84
N ASP A 98 24.75 -10.36 13.12
CA ASP A 98 24.66 -11.75 13.55
C ASP A 98 23.18 -12.13 13.65
N VAL A 99 22.65 -12.74 12.58
CA VAL A 99 21.22 -13.08 12.46
C VAL A 99 20.97 -14.42 13.15
N ILE A 100 20.30 -14.38 14.31
CA ILE A 100 19.95 -15.57 15.10
C ILE A 100 18.50 -16.07 14.85
N GLY A 101 17.72 -15.37 14.03
CA GLY A 101 16.33 -15.74 13.71
C GLY A 101 15.65 -14.76 12.74
N ILE A 102 14.55 -15.18 12.10
CA ILE A 102 13.77 -14.40 11.13
C ILE A 102 12.27 -14.52 11.46
N GLY A 103 11.57 -13.38 11.45
CA GLY A 103 10.11 -13.29 11.64
C GLY A 103 9.42 -12.55 10.50
N LEU A 104 8.11 -12.31 10.65
CA LEU A 104 7.35 -11.46 9.72
C LEU A 104 7.61 -9.97 10.06
N PRO A 105 8.01 -9.14 9.08
CA PRO A 105 8.15 -7.70 9.29
C PRO A 105 6.76 -7.05 9.34
N ALA A 106 6.16 -7.04 10.53
CA ALA A 106 4.79 -6.58 10.74
C ALA A 106 4.64 -5.06 10.80
N SER A 107 5.74 -4.29 10.92
CA SER A 107 5.73 -2.83 11.07
C SER A 107 6.84 -2.15 10.28
#